data_AF-A0A1H6BAZ2-F1
#
_entry.id   AF-A0A1H6BAZ2-F1
#
_cell.length_a   1.000
_cell.length_b   1.000
_cell.length_c   1.000
_cell.angle_alpha   90.00
_cell.angle_beta   90.00
_cell.angle_gamma   90.00
#
_symmetry.space_group_name_H-M   'P 1'
#
loop_
_entity.id
_entity.type
_entity.pdbx_description
1 polymer ?
#
loop_
_entity_poly.entity_id
_entity_poly.type
_entity_poly.pdbx_seq_one_letter_code
_entity_poly.pdbx_strand_id
1 'polypeptide(L)'
;MDLSANNLIVLLFSLVSLATLALCVVLMLRLRRQERRQQALINVLRNEIRAMTNGSIGMGKRLLAIEHLLNITVEKQQELENRDPGVLAYNQAAKLMEMGADVDDLVRSCGIGRPEAELMALLHRELHTGEALPQQRH
;
A
#
# COMPACT_ATOMS: atom_id res chain seq x y z
N MET A 1 -86.25 6.00 40.06
CA MET A 1 -85.39 4.98 39.38
C MET A 1 -84.12 5.62 38.78
N ASP A 2 -83.88 6.91 39.04
CA ASP A 2 -82.94 7.73 38.29
C ASP A 2 -81.51 7.72 38.88
N LEU A 3 -81.40 7.43 40.18
CA LEU A 3 -80.11 7.35 40.89
C LEU A 3 -79.27 6.12 40.48
N SER A 4 -79.92 4.98 40.21
CA SER A 4 -79.23 3.78 39.71
C SER A 4 -78.78 3.92 38.26
N ALA A 5 -79.54 4.65 37.43
CA ALA A 5 -79.18 4.93 36.05
C ALA A 5 -77.95 5.86 35.95
N ASN A 6 -77.87 6.89 36.78
CA ASN A 6 -76.71 7.80 36.80
C ASN A 6 -75.41 7.09 37.23
N ASN A 7 -75.48 6.21 38.23
CA ASN A 7 -74.32 5.45 38.69
C ASN A 7 -73.79 4.48 37.61
N LEU A 8 -74.68 3.88 36.82
CA LEU A 8 -74.29 3.03 35.68
C LEU A 8 -73.51 3.84 34.62
N ILE A 9 -73.96 5.06 34.32
CA ILE A 9 -73.31 5.94 33.35
C ILE A 9 -71.90 6.32 33.81
N VAL A 10 -71.73 6.70 35.08
CA VAL A 10 -70.40 7.04 35.65
C VAL A 10 -69.44 5.86 35.59
N LEU A 11 -69.92 4.65 35.90
CA LEU A 11 -69.09 3.43 35.81
C LEU A 11 -68.64 3.17 34.37
N LEU A 12 -69.53 3.30 33.38
CA LEU A 12 -69.18 3.13 31.97
C LEU A 12 -68.13 4.15 31.51
N PHE A 13 -68.28 5.43 31.87
CA PHE A 13 -67.28 6.45 31.55
C PHE A 13 -65.93 6.17 32.21
N SER A 14 -65.92 5.74 33.48
CA SER A 14 -64.68 5.38 34.19
C SER A 14 -63.98 4.17 33.56
N LEU A 15 -64.75 3.22 33.02
CA LEU A 15 -64.21 2.03 32.38
C LEU A 15 -63.62 2.35 31.01
N VAL A 16 -64.30 3.21 30.24
CA VAL A 16 -63.80 3.72 28.95
C VAL A 16 -62.53 4.57 29.16
N SER A 17 -62.49 5.42 30.18
CA SER A 17 -61.30 6.22 30.47
C SER A 17 -60.12 5.35 30.89
N LEU A 18 -60.32 4.32 31.72
CA LEU A 18 -59.27 3.37 32.05
C LEU A 18 -58.78 2.59 30.81
N ALA A 19 -59.69 2.15 29.95
CA ALA A 19 -59.34 1.41 28.73
C ALA A 19 -58.52 2.26 27.75
N THR A 20 -58.89 3.53 27.57
CA THR A 20 -58.14 4.46 26.71
C THR A 20 -56.76 4.75 27.29
N LEU A 21 -56.64 4.94 28.61
CA LEU A 21 -55.35 5.15 29.28
C LEU A 21 -54.43 3.93 29.14
N ALA A 22 -54.98 2.72 29.35
CA ALA A 22 -54.25 1.47 29.17
C ALA A 22 -53.77 1.30 27.72
N LEU A 23 -54.62 1.60 26.73
CA LEU A 23 -54.25 1.54 25.32
C LEU A 23 -53.12 2.53 25.00
N CYS A 24 -53.22 3.78 25.48
CA CYS A 24 -52.19 4.80 25.31
C CYS A 24 -50.84 4.35 25.91
N VAL A 25 -50.84 3.77 27.11
CA VAL A 25 -49.62 3.25 27.74
C VAL A 25 -49.02 2.12 26.92
N VAL A 26 -49.83 1.16 26.44
CA VAL A 26 -49.36 0.05 25.60
C VAL A 26 -48.76 0.56 24.29
N LEU A 27 -49.41 1.51 23.62
CA LEU A 27 -48.92 2.12 22.39
C LEU A 27 -47.60 2.88 22.62
N MET A 28 -47.49 3.66 23.70
CA MET A 28 -46.23 4.33 24.07
C MET A 28 -45.10 3.33 24.32
N LEU A 29 -45.36 2.23 25.04
CA LEU A 29 -44.34 1.21 25.29
C LEU A 29 -43.91 0.51 23.99
N ARG A 30 -44.85 0.24 23.07
CA ARG A 30 -44.53 -0.32 21.75
C ARG A 30 -43.69 0.65 20.92
N LEU A 31 -44.05 1.93 20.91
CA LEU A 31 -43.32 2.96 20.18
C LEU A 31 -41.89 3.13 20.72
N ARG A 32 -41.74 3.22 22.05
CA ARG A 32 -40.42 3.26 22.70
C ARG A 32 -39.57 2.02 22.40
N ARG A 33 -40.19 0.84 22.29
CA ARG A 33 -39.48 -0.39 21.88
C ARG A 33 -39.04 -0.33 20.43
N GLN A 34 -39.86 0.20 19.52
CA GLN A 34 -39.49 0.38 18.12
C GLN A 34 -38.35 1.39 17.97
N GLU A 35 -38.42 2.53 18.65
CA GLU A 35 -37.33 3.53 18.64
C GLU A 35 -36.01 2.92 19.10
N ARG A 36 -36.01 2.16 20.19
CA ARG A 36 -34.80 1.47 20.68
C ARG A 36 -34.24 0.48 19.65
N ARG A 37 -35.10 -0.26 18.95
CA ARG A 37 -34.67 -1.19 17.88
C ARG A 37 -34.07 -0.44 16.71
N GLN A 38 -34.70 0.67 16.29
CA GLN A 38 -34.17 1.52 15.22
C GLN A 38 -32.83 2.15 15.60
N GLN A 39 -32.70 2.67 16.82
CA GLN A 39 -31.44 3.23 17.31
C GLN A 39 -30.34 2.16 17.37
N ALA A 40 -30.66 0.94 17.83
CA ALA A 40 -29.70 -0.16 17.85
C ALA A 40 -29.22 -0.50 16.43
N LEU A 41 -30.15 -0.60 15.47
CA LEU A 41 -29.83 -0.88 14.07
C LEU A 41 -28.97 0.23 13.45
N ILE A 42 -29.32 1.50 13.67
CA ILE A 42 -28.52 2.65 13.22
C ILE A 42 -27.10 2.60 13.80
N ASN A 43 -26.95 2.24 15.07
CA ASN A 43 -25.63 2.14 15.70
C ASN A 43 -24.79 1.00 15.11
N VAL A 44 -25.41 -0.15 14.82
CA VAL A 44 -24.74 -1.27 14.14
C VAL A 44 -24.28 -0.84 12.73
N LEU A 45 -25.18 -0.28 11.93
CA LEU A 45 -24.83 0.19 10.58
C LEU A 45 -23.74 1.26 10.60
N ARG A 46 -23.78 2.19 11.55
CA ARG A 46 -22.73 3.21 11.73
C ARG A 46 -21.38 2.56 12.05
N ASN A 47 -21.37 1.53 12.89
CA ASN A 47 -20.14 0.81 13.21
C ASN A 47 -19.61 0.02 12.01
N GLU A 48 -20.47 -0.64 11.24
CA GLU A 48 -20.09 -1.34 10.01
C GLU A 48 -19.51 -0.37 8.96
N ILE A 49 -20.17 0.78 8.74
CA ILE A 49 -19.67 1.83 7.85
C ILE A 49 -18.29 2.31 8.33
N ARG A 50 -18.13 2.60 9.62
CA ARG A 50 -16.82 3.02 10.18
C ARG A 50 -15.74 1.97 9.98
N ALA A 51 -16.04 0.69 10.23
CA ALA A 51 -15.10 -0.40 10.02
C ALA A 51 -14.71 -0.52 8.54
N MET A 52 -15.69 -0.44 7.63
CA MET A 52 -15.48 -0.46 6.19
C MET A 52 -14.65 0.73 5.71
N THR A 53 -14.99 1.96 6.12
CA THR A 53 -14.25 3.17 5.77
C THR A 53 -12.80 3.10 6.26
N ASN A 54 -12.58 2.68 7.51
CA ASN A 54 -11.23 2.51 8.04
C ASN A 54 -10.46 1.42 7.27
N GLY A 55 -11.12 0.32 6.91
CA GLY A 55 -10.56 -0.72 6.06
C GLY A 55 -10.14 -0.18 4.69
N SER A 56 -11.03 0.53 4.00
CA SER A 56 -10.76 1.12 2.68
C SER A 56 -9.65 2.16 2.72
N ILE A 57 -9.57 3.00 3.76
CA ILE A 57 -8.45 3.95 3.95
C ILE A 57 -7.14 3.18 4.12
N GLY A 58 -7.12 2.13 4.95
CA GLY A 58 -5.95 1.28 5.15
C GLY A 58 -5.49 0.61 3.85
N MET A 59 -6.44 0.09 3.07
CA MET A 59 -6.17 -0.49 1.75
C MET A 59 -5.62 0.56 0.77
N GLY A 60 -6.19 1.77 0.73
CA GLY A 60 -5.71 2.87 -0.12
C GLY A 60 -4.26 3.26 0.18
N LYS A 61 -3.89 3.37 1.46
CA LYS A 61 -2.49 3.62 1.86
C LYS A 61 -1.54 2.52 1.40
N ARG A 62 -1.95 1.26 1.51
CA ARG A 62 -1.16 0.12 1.02
C ARG A 62 -1.03 0.14 -0.50
N LEU A 63 -2.10 0.49 -1.20
CA LEU A 63 -2.09 0.60 -2.66
C LEU A 63 -1.08 1.66 -3.13
N LEU A 64 -1.09 2.84 -2.51
CA LEU A 64 -0.12 3.90 -2.78
C LEU A 64 1.31 3.47 -2.48
N ALA A 65 1.55 2.73 -1.39
CA ALA A 65 2.86 2.20 -1.07
C ALA A 65 3.36 1.20 -2.12
N ILE A 66 2.47 0.33 -2.61
CA ILE A 66 2.78 -0.64 -3.67
C ILE A 66 3.04 0.10 -4.99
N GLU A 67 2.22 1.07 -5.36
CA GLU A 67 2.40 1.89 -6.56
C GLU A 67 3.76 2.60 -6.55
N HIS A 68 4.13 3.18 -5.41
CA HIS A 68 5.44 3.82 -5.26
C HIS A 68 6.60 2.82 -5.43
N LEU A 69 6.50 1.65 -4.79
CA LEU A 69 7.52 0.61 -4.89
C LEU A 69 7.64 0.07 -6.33
N LEU A 70 6.51 -0.09 -7.00
CA LEU A 70 6.44 -0.52 -8.39
C LEU A 70 7.07 0.53 -9.31
N ASN A 71 6.80 1.82 -9.11
CA ASN A 71 7.43 2.88 -9.89
C ASN A 71 8.95 2.89 -9.74
N ILE A 72 9.47 2.74 -8.51
CA ILE A 72 10.91 2.59 -8.27
C ILE A 72 11.47 1.34 -8.98
N THR A 73 10.72 0.24 -8.95
CA THR A 73 11.15 -1.02 -9.57
C THR A 73 11.24 -0.87 -11.09
N VAL A 74 10.25 -0.21 -11.71
CA VAL A 74 10.25 0.10 -13.14
C VAL A 74 11.42 1.00 -13.50
N GLU A 75 11.69 2.06 -12.72
CA GLU A 75 12.82 2.96 -12.96
C GLU A 75 14.16 2.22 -12.91
N LYS A 76 14.37 1.37 -11.90
CA LYS A 76 15.57 0.53 -11.80
C LYS A 76 15.68 -0.47 -12.94
N GLN A 77 14.55 -1.05 -13.36
CA GLN A 77 14.54 -2.00 -14.47
C GLN A 77 14.91 -1.30 -15.79
N GLN A 78 14.42 -0.08 -16.00
CA GLN A 78 14.81 0.75 -17.14
C GLN A 78 16.27 1.17 -17.09
N GLU A 79 16.83 1.46 -15.91
CA GLU A 79 18.28 1.70 -15.74
C GLU A 79 19.10 0.46 -16.12
N LEU A 80 18.63 -0.73 -15.76
CA LEU A 80 19.29 -1.99 -16.12
C LEU A 80 19.16 -2.31 -17.61
N GLU A 81 18.01 -2.04 -18.23
CA GLU A 81 17.80 -2.23 -19.67
C GLU A 81 18.66 -1.26 -20.50
N ASN A 82 18.81 -0.02 -20.02
CA ASN A 82 19.65 0.99 -20.67
C ASN A 82 21.16 0.79 -20.40
N ARG A 83 21.55 -0.09 -19.48
CA ARG A 83 22.96 -0.45 -19.28
C ARG A 83 23.39 -1.38 -20.40
N ASP A 84 24.30 -0.89 -21.25
CA ASP A 84 24.96 -1.72 -22.26
C ASP A 84 25.76 -2.86 -21.57
N PRO A 85 25.45 -4.13 -21.85
CA PRO A 85 26.18 -5.28 -21.31
C PRO A 85 27.68 -5.20 -21.57
N GLY A 86 28.09 -4.62 -22.70
CA GLY A 86 29.49 -4.45 -23.07
C GLY A 86 30.25 -3.55 -22.11
N VAL A 87 29.61 -2.48 -21.60
CA VAL A 87 30.23 -1.53 -20.66
C VAL A 87 30.48 -2.19 -19.29
N LEU A 88 29.60 -3.08 -18.82
CA LEU A 88 29.82 -3.81 -17.58
C LEU A 88 31.01 -4.78 -17.71
N ALA A 89 31.05 -5.54 -18.80
CA ALA A 89 32.14 -6.47 -19.09
C ALA A 89 33.48 -5.74 -19.23
N TYR A 90 33.52 -4.58 -19.88
CA TYR A 90 34.71 -3.73 -19.99
C TYR A 90 35.19 -3.20 -18.63
N ASN A 91 34.28 -2.69 -17.80
CA ASN A 91 34.63 -2.19 -16.46
C ASN A 91 35.18 -3.31 -15.56
N GLN A 92 34.61 -4.52 -15.64
CA GLN A 92 35.13 -5.68 -14.92
C GLN A 92 36.51 -6.10 -15.44
N ALA A 93 36.70 -6.12 -16.76
CA ALA A 93 37.98 -6.45 -17.39
C ALA A 93 39.08 -5.45 -17.03
N ALA A 94 38.77 -4.14 -17.05
CA ALA A 94 39.70 -3.09 -16.63
C ALA A 94 40.17 -3.29 -15.17
N LYS A 95 39.24 -3.57 -14.25
CA LYS A 95 39.57 -3.79 -12.84
C LYS A 95 40.36 -5.08 -12.60
N LEU A 96 40.06 -6.15 -13.35
CA LEU A 96 40.84 -7.39 -13.33
C LEU A 96 42.27 -7.18 -13.84
N MET A 97 42.41 -6.37 -14.89
CA MET A 97 43.70 -6.02 -15.47
C MET A 97 44.54 -5.12 -14.54
N GLU A 98 43.92 -4.17 -13.82
CA GLU A 98 44.58 -3.40 -12.75
C GLU A 98 45.11 -4.29 -11.62
N MET A 99 44.46 -5.44 -11.38
CA MET A 99 44.93 -6.45 -10.42
C MET A 99 46.00 -7.40 -11.02
N GLY A 100 46.40 -7.19 -12.28
CA GLY A 100 47.44 -7.96 -12.96
C GLY A 100 46.98 -9.26 -13.62
N ALA A 101 45.68 -9.40 -13.91
CA ALA A 101 45.16 -10.57 -14.63
C ALA A 101 45.64 -10.60 -16.09
N ASP A 102 45.88 -11.80 -16.62
CA ASP A 102 46.31 -12.00 -18.02
C ASP A 102 45.12 -11.97 -18.99
N VAL A 103 45.41 -11.80 -20.29
CA VAL A 103 44.42 -11.73 -21.38
C VAL A 103 43.49 -12.94 -21.37
N ASP A 104 44.01 -14.14 -21.14
CA ASP A 104 43.19 -15.36 -21.09
C ASP A 104 42.24 -15.38 -19.87
N ASP A 105 42.60 -14.74 -18.76
CA ASP A 105 41.75 -14.60 -17.57
C ASP A 105 40.63 -13.58 -17.79
N LEU A 106 40.90 -12.50 -18.54
CA LEU A 106 39.88 -11.51 -18.94
C LEU A 106 38.82 -12.16 -19.85
N VAL A 107 39.23 -12.97 -20.83
CA VAL A 107 38.31 -13.67 -21.74
C VAL A 107 37.42 -14.66 -20.97
N ARG A 108 38.01 -15.42 -20.03
CA ARG A 108 37.27 -16.42 -19.23
C ARG A 108 36.36 -15.80 -18.19
N SER A 109 36.80 -14.73 -17.53
CA SER A 109 36.12 -14.16 -16.37
C SER A 109 35.13 -13.05 -16.74
N CYS A 110 35.43 -12.27 -17.78
CA CYS A 110 34.60 -11.13 -18.22
C CYS A 110 33.81 -11.42 -19.49
N GLY A 111 34.07 -12.54 -20.19
CA GLY A 111 33.32 -12.97 -21.37
C GLY A 111 33.51 -12.09 -22.60
N ILE A 112 34.54 -11.23 -22.62
CA ILE A 112 34.90 -10.39 -23.76
C ILE A 112 35.70 -11.18 -24.80
N GLY A 113 35.65 -10.75 -26.06
CA GLY A 113 36.39 -11.42 -27.13
C GLY A 113 37.91 -11.34 -26.91
N ARG A 114 38.65 -12.38 -27.29
CA ARG A 114 40.13 -12.34 -27.27
C ARG A 114 40.74 -11.10 -27.95
N PRO A 115 40.26 -10.65 -29.14
CA PRO A 115 40.77 -9.41 -29.73
C PRO A 115 40.43 -8.15 -28.91
N GLU A 116 39.32 -8.13 -28.17
CA GLU A 116 38.98 -7.01 -27.27
C GLU A 116 39.87 -7.00 -26.02
N ALA A 117 40.13 -8.17 -25.43
CA ALA A 117 41.02 -8.31 -24.28
C ALA A 117 42.47 -7.92 -24.64
N GLU A 118 42.95 -8.32 -25.82
CA GLU A 118 44.28 -7.91 -26.33
C GLU A 118 44.36 -6.40 -26.53
N LEU A 119 43.31 -5.76 -27.08
CA LEU A 119 43.24 -4.31 -27.23
C LEU A 119 43.29 -3.58 -25.88
N MET A 120 42.55 -4.06 -24.87
CA MET A 120 42.56 -3.49 -23.52
C MET A 120 43.95 -3.60 -22.87
N ALA A 121 44.62 -4.74 -23.00
CA ALA A 121 45.97 -4.95 -22.47
C ALA A 121 47.00 -4.01 -23.11
N LEU A 122 46.90 -3.78 -24.42
CA LEU A 122 47.73 -2.81 -25.13
C LEU A 122 47.47 -1.38 -24.64
N LEU A 123 46.20 -0.98 -24.55
CA LEU A 123 45.82 0.36 -24.10
C LEU A 123 46.28 0.62 -22.66
N HIS A 124 46.12 -0.35 -21.76
CA HIS A 124 46.55 -0.25 -20.37
C HIS A 124 48.07 -0.14 -20.25
N ARG A 125 48.82 -0.90 -21.06
CA ARG A 125 50.27 -0.79 -21.14
C ARG A 125 50.69 0.59 -21.63
N GLU A 126 50.04 1.16 -22.64
CA GLU A 126 50.36 2.51 -23.12
C GLU A 126 50.06 3.60 -22.09
N LEU A 127 48.92 3.53 -21.39
CA LEU A 127 48.59 4.47 -20.31
C LEU A 127 49.61 4.40 -19.16
N HIS A 128 49.99 3.21 -18.70
CA HIS A 128 50.99 3.07 -17.64
C HIS A 128 52.42 3.42 -18.08
N THR A 129 52.75 3.24 -19.37
CA THR A 129 54.05 3.66 -19.91
C THR A 129 54.14 5.19 -20.00
N GLY A 130 53.02 5.89 -20.20
CA GLY A 130 52.92 7.35 -20.20
C GLY A 130 53.13 8.02 -18.83
N GLU A 131 52.74 7.36 -17.72
CA GLU A 131 53.02 7.84 -16.36
C GLU A 131 54.48 7.63 -15.91
N ALA A 132 55.25 6.80 -16.64
CA ALA A 132 56.64 6.47 -16.30
C ALA A 132 57.69 7.37 -16.98
N LEU A 133 57.30 8.49 -17.61
CA LEU A 133 58.25 9.47 -18.14
C LEU A 133 58.59 10.52 -17.05
N PRO A 134 59.77 10.46 -16.40
CA PRO A 134 60.21 11.53 -15.55
C PRO A 134 60.45 12.78 -16.40
N GLN A 135 59.92 13.89 -15.93
CA GLN A 135 60.15 15.22 -16.44
C GLN A 135 61.62 15.61 -16.21
N GLN A 136 62.52 15.16 -17.09
CA GLN A 136 63.87 15.73 -17.21
C GLN A 136 63.77 17.04 -17.98
N ARG A 137 63.53 18.14 -17.23
CA ARG A 137 64.02 19.46 -17.64
C ARG A 137 65.52 19.49 -17.39
N HIS A 138 66.29 19.60 -18.46
CA HIS A 138 67.56 20.33 -18.47
C HIS A 138 67.37 21.58 -19.30
#